data_AF-A0A2H9MKX5-F1
#
_entry.id   AF-A0A2H9MKX5-F1
#
_cell.length_a   1.000
_cell.length_b   1.000
_cell.length_c   1.000
_cell.angle_alpha   90.00
_cell.angle_beta   90.00
_cell.angle_gamma   90.00
#
_symmetry.space_group_name_H-M   'P 1'
#
loop_
_entity.id
_entity.type
_entity.pdbx_description
1 polymer ?
#
loop_
_entity_poly.entity_id
_entity_poly.type
_entity_poly.pdbx_seq_one_letter_code
_entity_poly.pdbx_strand_id
1 'polypeptide(L)'
;MFLVVDANIVLSALLTKGKSFDIFIMNKLIKKYEFIAPEFLFFEIGKNFDEIVKRSKLSSEELAKVFKFIKDEIEFIPFKEFNKQADKASSLAPHEKDVQYFALALAFNCGIWSEEKAFKHQSQVKVFSTKDLMEE
;
A
#
# COMPACT_ATOMS: atom_id res chain seq x y z
N MET A 1 9.96 -10.71 2.01
CA MET A 1 8.83 -10.88 1.09
C MET A 1 8.59 -9.58 0.36
N PHE A 2 8.30 -9.64 -0.93
CA PHE A 2 8.09 -8.45 -1.76
C PHE A 2 6.59 -8.18 -1.93
N LEU A 3 6.14 -6.96 -1.69
CA LEU A 3 4.72 -6.62 -1.60
C LEU A 3 4.39 -5.24 -2.20
N VAL A 4 3.30 -5.19 -2.95
CA VAL A 4 2.60 -3.94 -3.28
C VAL A 4 1.75 -3.49 -2.09
N VAL A 5 1.87 -2.22 -1.71
CA VAL A 5 1.07 -1.62 -0.64
C VAL A 5 -0.13 -0.89 -1.22
N ASP A 6 -1.33 -1.27 -0.78
CA ASP A 6 -2.58 -0.57 -1.10
C ASP A 6 -2.66 0.80 -0.37
N ALA A 7 -3.25 1.82 -1.01
CA ALA A 7 -3.53 3.13 -0.41
C ALA A 7 -4.28 3.02 0.92
N ASN A 8 -5.23 2.09 1.04
CA ASN A 8 -5.99 1.93 2.28
C ASN A 8 -5.10 1.54 3.48
N ILE A 9 -4.03 0.79 3.25
CA ILE A 9 -3.05 0.44 4.28
C ILE A 9 -2.31 1.69 4.76
N VAL A 10 -1.84 2.51 3.82
CA VAL A 10 -1.13 3.76 4.12
C VAL A 10 -2.06 4.74 4.85
N LEU A 11 -3.29 4.91 4.37
CA LEU A 11 -4.30 5.76 5.01
C LEU A 11 -4.63 5.28 6.43
N SER A 12 -4.82 3.97 6.62
CA SER A 12 -5.06 3.38 7.95
C SER A 12 -3.94 3.72 8.94
N ALA A 13 -2.69 3.58 8.51
CA ALA A 13 -1.51 3.91 9.30
C ALA A 13 -1.45 5.42 9.64
N LEU A 14 -1.74 6.30 8.68
CA LEU A 14 -1.75 7.76 8.87
C LEU A 14 -2.89 8.25 9.77
N LEU A 15 -4.05 7.61 9.76
CA LEU A 15 -5.20 8.06 10.53
C LEU A 15 -5.12 7.67 12.01
N THR A 16 -4.49 6.53 12.33
CA THR A 16 -4.61 5.95 13.68
C THR A 16 -3.32 5.40 14.31
N LYS A 17 -2.20 5.26 13.57
CA LYS A 17 -1.04 4.47 14.02
C LYS A 17 -1.43 3.05 14.51
N GLY A 18 -2.43 2.44 13.87
CA GLY A 18 -2.89 1.09 14.21
C GLY A 18 -1.97 -0.01 13.69
N LYS A 19 -2.49 -1.23 13.61
CA LYS A 19 -1.75 -2.44 13.21
C LYS A 19 -0.93 -2.29 11.92
N SER A 20 -1.45 -1.58 10.92
CA SER A 20 -0.71 -1.34 9.68
C SER A 20 0.55 -0.51 9.91
N PHE A 21 0.51 0.46 10.81
CA PHE A 21 1.69 1.22 11.22
C PHE A 21 2.71 0.36 11.98
N ASP A 22 2.22 -0.55 12.84
CA ASP A 22 3.08 -1.49 13.57
C ASP A 22 3.91 -2.38 12.62
N ILE A 23 3.33 -2.82 11.50
CA ILE A 23 4.06 -3.56 10.46
C ILE A 23 5.20 -2.73 9.87
N PHE A 24 4.98 -1.45 9.55
CA PHE A 24 6.05 -0.58 9.06
C PHE A 24 7.18 -0.41 10.10
N ILE A 25 6.82 -0.19 11.37
CA ILE A 25 7.80 -0.06 12.47
C ILE A 25 8.60 -1.34 12.65
N MET A 26 7.92 -2.49 12.71
CA MET A 26 8.59 -3.79 12.79
C MET A 26 9.52 -3.99 11.60
N ASN A 27 9.05 -3.71 10.39
CA ASN A 27 9.83 -3.90 9.18
C ASN A 27 11.08 -3.00 9.15
N LYS A 28 11.04 -1.80 9.74
CA LYS A 28 12.22 -0.95 9.89
C LYS A 28 13.36 -1.66 10.62
N LEU A 29 13.03 -2.49 11.60
CA LEU A 29 13.98 -3.19 12.46
C LEU A 29 14.46 -4.51 11.85
N ILE A 30 13.53 -5.34 11.35
CA ILE A 30 13.85 -6.71 10.92
C ILE A 30 14.07 -6.85 9.41
N LYS A 31 13.68 -5.84 8.62
CA LYS A 31 13.82 -5.79 7.16
C LYS A 31 13.31 -7.05 6.46
N LYS A 32 12.15 -7.53 6.90
CA LYS A 32 11.49 -8.74 6.39
C LYS A 32 10.74 -8.50 5.08
N TYR A 33 10.23 -7.29 4.88
CA TYR A 33 9.39 -6.90 3.75
C TYR A 33 10.07 -5.82 2.91
N GLU A 34 9.95 -5.99 1.60
CA GLU A 34 10.24 -4.95 0.61
C GLU A 34 8.90 -4.44 0.11
N PHE A 35 8.67 -3.14 0.23
CA PHE A 35 7.38 -2.52 -0.09
C PHE A 35 7.50 -1.63 -1.31
N ILE A 36 6.61 -1.84 -2.28
CA ILE A 36 6.43 -0.96 -3.43
C ILE A 36 5.01 -0.43 -3.50
N ALA A 37 4.81 0.71 -4.14
CA ALA A 37 3.50 1.25 -4.45
C ALA A 37 3.52 2.01 -5.78
N PRO A 38 2.38 2.15 -6.48
CA PRO A 38 2.26 3.07 -7.60
C PRO A 38 2.61 4.51 -7.16
N GLU A 39 3.39 5.24 -7.95
CA GLU A 39 3.73 6.64 -7.67
C GLU A 39 2.49 7.53 -7.49
N PHE A 40 1.39 7.18 -8.18
CA PHE A 40 0.10 7.84 -8.05
C PHE A 40 -0.44 7.87 -6.62
N LEU A 41 -0.20 6.81 -5.82
CA LEU A 41 -0.60 6.74 -4.42
C LEU A 41 0.00 7.90 -3.59
N PHE A 42 1.26 8.25 -3.86
CA PHE A 42 1.91 9.36 -3.18
C PHE A 42 1.26 10.70 -3.54
N PHE A 43 0.94 10.91 -4.82
CA PHE A 43 0.24 12.10 -5.28
C PHE A 43 -1.17 12.23 -4.66
N GLU A 44 -1.92 11.13 -4.57
CA GLU A 44 -3.25 11.12 -3.94
C GLU A 44 -3.19 11.49 -2.46
N ILE A 45 -2.23 10.94 -1.71
CA ILE A 45 -2.05 11.28 -0.29
C ILE A 45 -1.70 12.76 -0.15
N GLY A 46 -0.78 13.27 -0.97
CA GLY A 46 -0.40 14.69 -0.95
C GLY A 46 -1.58 15.61 -1.24
N LYS A 47 -2.38 15.29 -2.27
CA LYS A 47 -3.57 16.07 -2.66
C LYS A 47 -4.63 16.09 -1.56
N ASN A 48 -4.78 14.98 -0.84
CA ASN A 48 -5.79 14.83 0.21
C ASN A 48 -5.23 15.08 1.62
N PHE A 49 -4.01 15.63 1.76
CA PHE A 49 -3.32 15.71 3.04
C PHE A 49 -4.09 16.51 4.09
N ASP A 50 -4.69 17.64 3.70
CA ASP A 50 -5.51 18.46 4.60
C ASP A 50 -6.73 17.71 5.14
N GLU A 51 -7.34 16.84 4.33
CA GLU A 51 -8.45 16.00 4.76
C GLU A 51 -7.98 14.88 5.68
N ILE A 52 -6.79 14.31 5.42
CA ILE A 52 -6.16 13.34 6.31
C ILE A 52 -5.86 13.98 7.66
N VAL A 53 -5.35 15.22 7.70
CA VAL A 53 -5.12 15.97 8.94
C VAL A 53 -6.40 16.10 9.75
N LYS A 54 -7.53 16.49 9.12
CA LYS A 54 -8.83 16.66 9.81
C LYS A 54 -9.37 15.35 10.38
N ARG A 55 -9.13 14.23 9.69
CA ARG A 55 -9.64 12.91 10.06
C ARG A 55 -8.70 12.12 10.96
N SER A 56 -7.42 12.47 10.99
CA SER A 56 -6.42 11.77 11.77
C SER A 56 -6.63 12.03 13.26
N LYS A 57 -6.34 11.00 14.07
CA LYS A 57 -6.30 11.13 15.54
C LYS A 57 -4.96 11.67 16.03
N LEU A 58 -4.05 12.00 15.11
CA LEU A 58 -2.70 12.48 15.39
C LEU A 58 -2.65 14.01 15.31
N SER A 59 -1.72 14.62 16.03
CA SER A 59 -1.36 16.01 15.78
C SER A 59 -0.75 16.17 14.38
N SER A 60 -0.87 17.36 13.77
CA SER A 60 -0.30 17.62 12.44
C SER A 60 1.21 17.35 12.37
N GLU A 61 1.95 17.67 13.43
CA GLU A 61 3.39 17.39 13.53
C GLU A 61 3.69 15.88 13.56
N GLU A 62 2.92 15.11 14.33
CA GLU A 62 3.06 13.66 14.36
C GLU A 62 2.66 13.03 13.04
N LEU A 63 1.58 13.49 12.41
CA LEU A 63 1.14 12.99 11.12
C LEU A 63 2.21 13.21 10.05
N ALA A 64 2.85 14.39 10.04
CA ALA A 64 3.95 14.67 9.12
C ALA A 64 5.15 13.72 9.35
N LYS A 65 5.49 13.40 10.61
CA LYS A 65 6.54 12.43 10.95
C LYS A 65 6.18 11.01 10.49
N VAL A 66 4.94 10.58 10.74
CA VAL A 66 4.44 9.26 10.30
C VAL A 66 4.45 9.17 8.78
N PHE A 67 3.97 10.20 8.09
CA PHE A 67 3.94 10.23 6.64
C PHE A 67 5.34 10.13 6.04
N LYS A 68 6.28 10.92 6.55
CA LYS A 68 7.68 10.84 6.14
C LYS A 68 8.24 9.43 6.37
N PHE A 69 8.02 8.85 7.55
CA PHE A 69 8.49 7.51 7.87
C PHE A 69 7.93 6.44 6.92
N ILE A 70 6.62 6.42 6.68
CA ILE A 70 6.00 5.44 5.77
C ILE A 70 6.52 5.64 4.35
N LYS A 71 6.64 6.90 3.89
CA LYS A 71 7.19 7.21 2.58
C LYS A 71 8.61 6.64 2.41
N ASP A 72 9.45 6.74 3.44
CA ASP A 72 10.83 6.26 3.40
C ASP A 72 10.92 4.72 3.42
N GLU A 73 9.85 4.01 3.81
CA GLU A 73 9.80 2.54 3.81
C GLU A 73 9.16 1.94 2.53
N ILE A 74 8.61 2.76 1.63
CA ILE A 74 7.95 2.31 0.39
C ILE A 74 8.70 2.88 -0.83
N GLU A 75 9.05 2.00 -1.76
CA GLU A 75 9.54 2.41 -3.07
C GLU A 75 8.36 2.74 -4.02
N PHE A 76 8.33 3.96 -4.54
CA PHE A 76 7.27 4.42 -5.43
C PHE A 76 7.65 4.19 -6.89
N ILE A 77 6.85 3.38 -7.58
CA ILE A 77 7.12 2.95 -8.95
C ILE A 77 6.27 3.76 -9.94
N PRO A 78 6.87 4.39 -10.97
CA PRO A 78 6.13 5.10 -12.01
C PRO A 78 5.26 4.17 -12.87
N PHE A 79 4.08 4.64 -13.29
CA PHE A 79 3.12 3.84 -14.07
C PHE A 79 3.71 3.21 -15.34
N LYS A 80 4.63 3.92 -16.01
CA LYS A 80 5.31 3.44 -17.23
C LYS A 80 6.07 2.11 -17.04
N GLU A 81 6.48 1.77 -15.82
CA GLU A 81 7.24 0.55 -15.53
C GLU A 81 6.35 -0.69 -15.50
N PHE A 82 5.05 -0.53 -15.23
CA PHE A 82 4.11 -1.66 -15.08
C PHE A 82 2.85 -1.55 -15.93
N ASN A 83 2.69 -0.49 -16.74
CA ASN A 83 1.52 -0.27 -17.59
C ASN A 83 1.23 -1.43 -18.57
N LYS A 84 2.25 -2.18 -19.00
CA LYS A 84 2.09 -3.37 -19.86
C LYS A 84 1.23 -4.46 -19.23
N GLN A 85 1.08 -4.47 -17.91
CA GLN A 85 0.24 -5.42 -17.19
C GLN A 85 -1.18 -4.91 -16.96
N ALA A 86 -1.51 -3.66 -17.34
CA ALA A 86 -2.80 -3.03 -17.04
C ALA A 86 -3.99 -3.83 -17.60
N ASP A 87 -3.91 -4.31 -18.85
CA ASP A 87 -4.97 -5.10 -19.48
C ASP A 87 -5.24 -6.39 -18.71
N LYS A 88 -4.17 -7.13 -18.38
CA LYS A 88 -4.29 -8.35 -17.58
C LYS A 88 -4.83 -8.06 -16.19
N ALA A 89 -4.33 -7.00 -15.54
CA ALA A 89 -4.78 -6.58 -14.22
C ALA A 89 -6.26 -6.17 -14.18
N SER A 90 -6.78 -5.59 -15.26
CA SER A 90 -8.20 -5.19 -15.38
C SER A 90 -9.17 -6.37 -15.22
N SER A 91 -8.76 -7.57 -15.63
CA SER A 91 -9.56 -8.79 -15.43
C SER A 91 -9.50 -9.37 -14.01
N LEU A 92 -8.56 -8.90 -13.18
CA LEU A 92 -8.32 -9.39 -11.82
C LEU A 92 -8.84 -8.44 -10.76
N ALA A 93 -8.70 -7.14 -11.00
CA ALA A 93 -9.07 -6.10 -10.07
C ALA A 93 -10.61 -5.99 -9.97
N PRO A 94 -11.17 -5.78 -8.77
CA PRO A 94 -12.60 -5.62 -8.61
C PRO A 94 -13.11 -4.27 -9.16
N HIS A 95 -12.25 -3.24 -9.19
CA HIS A 95 -12.55 -1.92 -9.71
C HIS A 95 -11.38 -1.32 -10.50
N GLU A 96 -11.67 -0.37 -11.39
CA GLU A 96 -10.67 0.29 -12.24
C GLU A 96 -9.53 0.94 -11.45
N LYS A 97 -9.84 1.57 -10.31
CA LYS A 97 -8.84 2.19 -9.43
C LYS A 97 -7.85 1.20 -8.81
N ASP A 98 -8.23 -0.07 -8.72
CA ASP A 98 -7.44 -1.12 -8.08
C ASP A 98 -6.49 -1.79 -9.09
N VAL A 99 -6.74 -1.61 -10.39
CA VAL A 99 -5.94 -2.16 -11.49
C VAL A 99 -4.45 -1.85 -11.34
N GLN A 100 -4.11 -0.66 -10.87
CA GLN A 100 -2.71 -0.26 -10.66
C GLN A 100 -1.96 -1.16 -9.66
N TYR A 101 -2.61 -1.63 -8.60
CA TYR A 101 -1.98 -2.50 -7.61
C TYR A 101 -1.74 -3.90 -8.18
N PHE A 102 -2.72 -4.43 -8.90
CA PHE A 102 -2.61 -5.71 -9.59
C PHE A 102 -1.58 -5.66 -10.72
N ALA A 103 -1.57 -4.59 -11.52
CA ALA A 103 -0.61 -4.42 -12.60
C ALA A 103 0.82 -4.36 -12.06
N LEU A 104 1.03 -3.61 -10.97
CA LEU A 104 2.32 -3.54 -10.31
C LEU A 104 2.73 -4.91 -9.74
N ALA A 105 1.82 -5.60 -9.05
CA ALA A 105 2.10 -6.92 -8.48
C ALA A 105 2.44 -7.96 -9.57
N LEU A 106 1.75 -7.92 -10.71
CA LEU A 106 2.04 -8.77 -11.86
C LEU A 106 3.39 -8.44 -12.50
N ALA A 107 3.73 -7.16 -12.64
CA ALA A 107 4.98 -6.72 -13.27
C ALA A 107 6.21 -7.12 -12.45
N PHE A 108 6.10 -7.06 -11.12
CA PHE A 108 7.18 -7.37 -10.18
C PHE A 108 7.09 -8.78 -9.57
N ASN A 109 6.10 -9.57 -10.00
CA ASN A 109 5.84 -10.93 -9.52
C ASN A 109 5.81 -11.03 -7.98
N CYS A 110 5.01 -10.18 -7.34
CA CYS A 110 4.98 -10.02 -5.89
C CYS A 110 3.54 -10.06 -5.35
N GLY A 111 3.39 -10.07 -4.02
CA GLY A 111 2.07 -10.07 -3.38
C GLY A 111 1.48 -8.66 -3.24
N ILE A 112 0.22 -8.56 -2.84
CA ILE A 112 -0.43 -7.31 -2.44
C ILE A 112 -0.72 -7.35 -0.95
N TRP A 113 -0.39 -6.29 -0.23
CA TRP A 113 -0.86 -6.04 1.12
C TRP A 113 -2.10 -5.14 1.07
N SER A 114 -3.26 -5.70 1.41
CA SER A 114 -4.54 -4.98 1.43
C SER A 114 -5.53 -5.64 2.40
N GLU A 115 -6.43 -4.84 2.95
CA GLU A 115 -7.61 -5.32 3.71
C GLU A 115 -8.86 -5.49 2.82
N GLU A 116 -8.78 -5.17 1.52
CA GLU A 116 -9.89 -5.32 0.59
C GLU A 116 -10.14 -6.81 0.31
N LYS A 117 -11.25 -7.34 0.84
CA LYS A 117 -11.60 -8.75 0.72
C LYS A 117 -11.82 -9.15 -0.74
N ALA A 118 -12.34 -8.24 -1.57
CA ALA A 118 -12.57 -8.51 -2.98
C ALA A 118 -11.25 -8.79 -3.75
N PHE A 119 -10.10 -8.32 -3.26
CA PHE A 119 -8.80 -8.62 -3.90
C PHE A 119 -8.46 -10.11 -3.84
N LYS A 120 -9.03 -10.85 -2.88
CA LYS A 120 -8.86 -12.30 -2.71
C LYS A 120 -9.78 -13.15 -3.61
N HIS A 121 -10.67 -12.54 -4.40
CA HIS A 121 -11.56 -13.28 -5.31
C HIS A 121 -10.84 -13.84 -6.56
N GLN A 122 -9.63 -13.37 -6.83
CA GLN A 122 -8.75 -13.89 -7.88
C GLN A 122 -7.61 -14.73 -7.27
N SER A 123 -6.95 -15.56 -8.08
CA SER A 123 -5.90 -16.49 -7.64
C SER A 123 -4.51 -16.23 -8.22
N GLN A 124 -4.35 -15.26 -9.13
CA GLN A 124 -3.09 -14.99 -9.82
C GLN A 124 -2.10 -14.18 -8.96
N VAL A 125 -2.60 -13.33 -8.07
CA VAL A 125 -1.79 -12.50 -7.18
C VAL A 125 -2.12 -12.87 -5.73
N LYS A 126 -1.11 -13.17 -4.92
CA LYS A 126 -1.32 -13.44 -3.49
C LYS A 126 -1.65 -12.14 -2.76
N VAL A 127 -2.66 -12.18 -1.91
CA VAL A 127 -3.10 -11.01 -1.13
C VAL A 127 -2.99 -11.32 0.35
N PHE A 128 -2.29 -10.45 1.07
CA PHE A 128 -2.03 -10.54 2.49
C PHE A 128 -2.79 -9.44 3.22
N SER A 129 -3.50 -9.80 4.27
CA SER A 129 -4.01 -8.84 5.25
C SER A 129 -2.90 -8.45 6.22
N THR A 130 -3.11 -7.37 6.98
CA THR A 130 -2.21 -6.97 8.07
C THR A 130 -2.05 -8.09 9.10
N LYS A 131 -3.12 -8.86 9.35
CA LYS A 131 -3.05 -10.04 10.22
C LYS A 131 -2.10 -11.10 9.66
N ASP A 132 -2.22 -11.41 8.37
CA ASP A 132 -1.36 -12.40 7.71
C ASP A 132 0.12 -11.99 7.84
N LEU A 133 0.44 -10.70 7.70
CA LEU A 133 1.82 -10.19 7.85
C LEU A 133 2.32 -10.14 9.31
N MET A 134 1.44 -10.13 10.31
CA MET A 134 1.83 -10.15 11.73
C MET A 134 2.14 -11.57 12.23
N GLU A 135 1.50 -12.58 11.64
CA GLU A 135 1.59 -13.98 12.06
C GLU A 135 2.67 -14.77 11.31
N GLU A 136 3.24 -14.17 10.26
CA GLU A 136 4.33 -14.72 9.45
C GLU A 136 5.68 -14.58 10.14
#